data_AF-A6N0H0-F1
#
_entry.id   AF-A6N0H0-F1
#
_cell.length_a   1.000
_cell.length_b   1.000
_cell.length_c   1.000
_cell.angle_alpha   90.00
_cell.angle_beta   90.00
_cell.angle_gamma   90.00
#
_symmetry.space_group_name_H-M   'P 1'
#
loop_
_entity.id
_entity.type
_entity.pdbx_description
1 polymer ?
#
loop_
_entity_poly.entity_id
_entity_poly.type
_entity_poly.pdbx_seq_one_letter_code
_entity_poly.pdbx_strand_id
1 'polypeptide(L)'
;AEKFARCDLYVTCEPCIMCAMALSILGIREVYFGCANDKFGGCGSIMSLHQSSSAELSGEEIPGPKGYKCTGGIMAEEAVALFRNFYEQGNPNAPKPHRPVRIAPQ
;
A
#
# COMPACT_ATOMS: atom_id res chain seq x y z
N ALA A 1 17.85 7.71 0.19
CA ALA A 1 17.65 9.03 -0.48
C ALA A 1 16.56 9.79 0.29
N GLU A 2 16.56 11.13 0.29
CA GLU A 2 15.55 11.95 1.02
C GLU A 2 14.68 12.78 0.07
N LYS A 3 14.46 12.27 -1.15
CA LYS A 3 13.75 12.99 -2.22
C LYS A 3 12.33 13.40 -1.81
N PHE A 4 11.69 12.60 -0.95
CA PHE A 4 10.32 12.79 -0.51
C PHE A 4 10.17 13.00 1.01
N ALA A 5 11.23 13.47 1.68
CA ALA A 5 11.25 13.66 3.14
C ALA A 5 10.25 14.72 3.66
N ARG A 6 9.61 15.49 2.76
CA ARG A 6 8.57 16.50 3.07
C ARG A 6 7.20 16.15 2.50
N CYS A 7 7.04 14.94 1.96
CA CYS A 7 5.79 14.50 1.34
C CYS A 7 5.07 13.49 2.23
N ASP A 8 3.75 13.64 2.30
CA ASP A 8 2.85 12.65 2.88
C ASP A 8 2.07 11.97 1.77
N LEU A 9 1.90 10.66 1.90
CA LEU A 9 1.11 9.87 0.96
C LEU A 9 -0.23 9.52 1.59
N TYR A 10 -1.32 9.80 0.89
CA TYR A 10 -2.66 9.33 1.22
C TYR A 10 -3.08 8.30 0.17
N VAL A 11 -3.43 7.10 0.60
CA VAL A 11 -3.79 5.99 -0.30
C VAL A 11 -4.98 5.22 0.27
N THR A 12 -5.91 4.76 -0.57
CA THR A 12 -7.14 4.10 -0.08
C THR A 12 -6.87 2.73 0.57
N CYS A 13 -5.87 1.99 0.08
CA CYS A 13 -5.48 0.67 0.57
C CYS A 13 -4.04 0.69 1.05
N GLU A 14 -3.74 -0.07 2.10
CA GLU A 14 -2.38 -0.24 2.62
C GLU A 14 -1.37 -0.57 1.50
N PRO A 15 -0.21 0.13 1.45
CA PRO A 15 0.83 -0.16 0.48
C PRO A 15 1.25 -1.62 0.53
N CYS A 16 1.32 -2.26 -0.64
CA CYS A 16 1.84 -3.63 -0.69
C CYS A 16 3.35 -3.66 -0.37
N ILE A 17 3.91 -4.85 -0.14
CA ILE A 17 5.34 -5.09 0.13
C ILE A 17 6.25 -4.30 -0.83
N MET A 18 5.98 -4.34 -2.13
CA MET A 18 6.77 -3.63 -3.14
C MET A 18 6.69 -2.11 -2.97
N CYS A 19 5.47 -1.57 -2.81
CA CYS A 19 5.26 -0.13 -2.61
C CYS A 19 5.89 0.35 -1.30
N ALA A 20 5.75 -0.43 -0.23
CA ALA A 20 6.28 -0.10 1.08
C ALA A 20 7.82 0.01 1.06
N MET A 21 8.50 -0.90 0.36
CA MET A 21 9.95 -0.84 0.17
C MET A 21 10.36 0.35 -0.70
N ALA A 22 9.64 0.62 -1.79
CA ALA A 22 9.92 1.76 -2.66
C ALA A 22 9.84 3.09 -1.88
N LEU A 23 8.81 3.25 -1.04
CA LEU A 23 8.63 4.42 -0.18
C LEU A 23 9.77 4.58 0.84
N SER A 24 10.27 3.47 1.38
CA SER A 24 11.44 3.45 2.26
C SER A 24 12.72 3.91 1.54
N ILE A 25 12.99 3.40 0.33
CA ILE A 25 14.15 3.79 -0.50
C ILE A 25 14.10 5.28 -0.87
N LEU A 26 12.90 5.77 -1.20
CA LEU A 26 12.63 7.16 -1.56
C LEU A 26 12.70 8.12 -0.36
N GLY A 27 12.56 7.60 0.86
CA GLY A 27 12.57 8.36 2.11
C GLY A 27 11.32 9.23 2.25
N ILE A 28 10.13 8.64 2.13
CA ILE A 28 8.86 9.34 2.40
C ILE A 28 8.76 9.74 3.88
N ARG A 29 8.03 10.82 4.19
CA ARG A 29 7.83 11.25 5.58
C ARG A 29 6.83 10.35 6.31
N GLU A 30 5.64 10.22 5.75
CA GLU A 30 4.51 9.55 6.40
C GLU A 30 3.51 9.04 5.37
N VAL A 31 2.85 7.94 5.71
CA VAL A 31 1.82 7.30 4.88
C VAL A 31 0.53 7.15 5.68
N TYR A 32 -0.57 7.54 5.07
CA TYR A 32 -1.92 7.44 5.57
C TYR A 32 -2.71 6.52 4.66
N PHE A 33 -3.35 5.49 5.22
CA PHE A 33 -4.16 4.58 4.42
C PHE A 33 -5.53 4.24 5.03
N GLY A 34 -6.46 3.87 4.15
CA GLY A 34 -7.80 3.48 4.55
C GLY A 34 -7.87 2.05 5.06
N CYS A 35 -8.10 1.10 4.16
CA CYS A 35 -8.23 -0.30 4.54
C CYS A 35 -6.88 -1.04 4.57
N ALA A 36 -6.79 -2.06 5.43
CA ALA A 36 -5.67 -3.01 5.44
C ALA A 36 -5.59 -3.81 4.12
N ASN A 37 -4.41 -4.32 3.82
CA ASN A 37 -4.17 -5.19 2.67
C ASN A 37 -3.81 -6.61 3.15
N ASP A 38 -4.85 -7.42 3.34
CA ASP A 38 -4.75 -8.76 3.94
C ASP A 38 -3.96 -9.78 3.10
N LYS A 39 -3.65 -9.46 1.83
CA LYS A 39 -2.93 -10.37 0.93
C LYS A 39 -1.47 -9.98 0.72
N PHE A 40 -1.20 -8.67 0.66
CA PHE A 40 0.09 -8.16 0.21
C PHE A 40 0.62 -6.99 1.05
N GLY A 41 -0.01 -6.65 2.18
CA GLY A 41 0.30 -5.46 2.97
C GLY A 41 1.72 -5.41 3.51
N GLY A 42 2.44 -4.33 3.18
CA GLY A 42 3.82 -4.09 3.58
C GLY A 42 3.97 -3.11 4.75
N CYS A 43 2.86 -2.63 5.33
CA CYS A 43 2.83 -1.66 6.42
C CYS A 43 2.23 -2.22 7.72
N GLY A 44 2.22 -3.54 7.90
CA GLY A 44 1.79 -4.21 9.14
C GLY A 44 0.91 -5.43 8.92
N SER A 45 0.15 -5.52 7.82
CA SER A 45 -0.78 -6.64 7.64
C SER A 45 -0.08 -7.97 7.36
N ILE A 46 0.93 -7.96 6.47
CA ILE A 46 1.77 -9.14 6.18
C ILE A 46 3.21 -8.92 6.64
N MET A 47 3.79 -7.77 6.29
CA MET A 47 5.13 -7.37 6.71
C MET A 47 5.12 -5.93 7.20
N SER A 48 6.08 -5.58 8.07
CA SER A 48 6.22 -4.23 8.62
C SER A 48 7.46 -3.52 8.07
N LEU A 49 7.54 -3.33 6.74
CA LEU A 49 8.73 -2.74 6.10
C LEU A 49 8.94 -1.25 6.43
N HIS A 50 7.87 -0.57 6.85
CA HIS A 50 7.91 0.81 7.33
C HIS A 50 8.62 0.96 8.69
N GLN A 51 8.79 -0.13 9.45
CA GLN A 51 9.49 -0.14 10.73
C GLN A 51 10.98 -0.44 10.46
N SER A 52 11.84 0.56 10.37
CA SER A 52 13.28 0.29 10.27
C SER A 52 13.83 -0.13 11.63
N SER A 53 14.35 -1.34 11.71
CA SER A 53 15.34 -1.75 12.72
C SER A 53 16.71 -1.23 12.27
N SER A 54 17.18 -0.15 12.90
CA SER A 54 18.58 0.27 12.80
C SER A 54 19.45 -0.74 13.54
N ALA A 55 19.80 -1.86 12.91
CA ALA A 55 21.08 -2.48 13.20
C ALA A 55 22.12 -1.69 12.41
N GLU A 56 22.82 -0.78 13.09
CA GLU A 56 24.00 -0.14 12.56
C GLU A 56 25.02 -1.22 12.21
N LEU A 57 25.04 -1.67 10.96
CA LEU A 57 26.20 -2.37 10.42
C LEU A 57 27.21 -1.28 10.06
N SER A 58 28.12 -1.08 11.01
CA SER A 58 29.36 -0.36 10.87
C SER A 58 30.05 -0.70 9.54
N GLY A 59 30.12 0.30 8.65
CA GLY A 59 31.02 0.31 7.51
C GLY A 59 30.44 -0.25 6.22
N GLU A 60 29.66 0.56 5.50
CA GLU A 60 29.76 0.78 4.04
C GLU A 60 28.65 1.76 3.62
N GLU A 61 28.98 2.69 2.72
CA GLU A 61 28.21 3.90 2.39
C GLU A 61 26.97 3.64 1.50
N ILE A 62 26.13 2.67 1.86
CA ILE A 62 24.83 2.48 1.23
C ILE A 62 23.76 2.85 2.25
N PRO A 63 23.02 3.97 2.07
CA PRO A 63 21.91 4.31 2.94
C PRO A 63 20.87 3.19 2.84
N GLY A 64 20.79 2.36 3.87
CA GLY A 64 19.78 1.31 3.97
C GLY A 64 18.36 1.90 3.94
N PRO A 65 17.34 1.06 3.68
CA PRO A 65 15.94 1.46 3.74
C PRO A 65 15.62 2.16 5.08
N LYS A 66 15.11 3.40 5.02
CA LYS A 66 14.67 4.17 6.20
C LYS A 66 13.23 3.84 6.55
N GLY A 67 12.94 3.75 7.84
CA GLY A 67 11.57 3.64 8.33
C GLY A 67 10.81 4.93 8.12
N TYR A 68 9.49 4.82 8.08
CA TYR A 68 8.57 5.94 7.96
C TYR A 68 7.30 5.65 8.76
N LYS A 69 6.56 6.72 9.12
CA LYS A 69 5.33 6.59 9.89
C LYS A 69 4.19 6.08 9.00
N CYS A 70 3.37 5.20 9.55
CA CYS A 70 2.18 4.67 8.88
C CYS A 70 0.97 4.80 9.81
N THR A 71 -0.11 5.41 9.32
CA THR A 71 -1.40 5.49 10.01
C THR A 71 -2.49 4.90 9.14
N GLY A 72 -3.09 3.80 9.59
CA GLY A 72 -4.17 3.10 8.89
C GLY A 72 -5.55 3.38 9.48
N GLY A 73 -6.61 2.95 8.77
CA GLY A 73 -7.99 2.99 9.26
C GLY A 73 -8.81 4.21 8.80
N ILE A 74 -8.25 5.11 7.99
CA ILE A 74 -8.90 6.36 7.60
C ILE A 74 -9.92 6.09 6.50
N MET A 75 -11.23 6.22 6.80
CA MET A 75 -12.29 5.87 5.85
C MET A 75 -12.16 4.43 5.34
N ALA A 76 -11.80 3.51 6.24
CA ALA A 76 -11.53 2.12 5.89
C ALA A 76 -12.76 1.42 5.28
N GLU A 77 -13.96 1.73 5.78
CA GLU A 77 -15.21 1.14 5.28
C GLU A 77 -15.48 1.56 3.83
N GLU A 78 -15.27 2.84 3.51
CA GLU A 78 -15.41 3.40 2.17
C GLU A 78 -14.37 2.82 1.23
N ALA A 79 -13.11 2.69 1.67
CA ALA A 79 -12.05 2.05 0.89
C ALA A 79 -12.39 0.59 0.56
N VAL A 80 -12.91 -0.18 1.54
CA VAL A 80 -13.38 -1.55 1.31
C VAL A 80 -14.58 -1.58 0.36
N ALA A 81 -15.51 -0.63 0.48
CA ALA A 81 -16.68 -0.53 -0.39
C ALA A 81 -16.28 -0.33 -1.86
N LEU A 82 -15.24 0.47 -2.15
CA LEU A 82 -14.70 0.63 -3.50
C LEU A 82 -14.21 -0.70 -4.09
N PHE A 83 -13.48 -1.51 -3.31
CA PHE A 83 -13.05 -2.84 -3.76
C PHE A 83 -14.22 -3.80 -3.99
N ARG A 84 -15.21 -3.82 -3.09
CA ARG A 84 -16.41 -4.65 -3.26
C ARG A 84 -17.14 -4.29 -4.55
N ASN A 85 -17.37 -3.01 -4.79
CA ASN A 85 -18.00 -2.52 -6.01
C ASN A 85 -17.21 -2.93 -7.26
N PHE A 86 -15.88 -2.82 -7.24
CA PHE A 86 -15.02 -3.24 -8.34
C PHE A 86 -15.12 -4.75 -8.63
N TYR A 87 -15.05 -5.60 -7.60
CA TYR A 87 -15.14 -7.06 -7.79
C TYR A 87 -16.54 -7.55 -8.15
N GLU A 88 -17.59 -6.89 -7.67
CA GLU A 88 -18.98 -7.20 -8.01
C GLU A 88 -19.32 -6.88 -9.47
N GLN A 89 -18.71 -5.86 -10.05
CA GLN A 89 -18.87 -5.54 -11.48
C GLN A 89 -18.39 -6.71 -12.35
N GLY A 90 -17.27 -7.35 -11.99
CA GLY A 90 -16.68 -8.44 -12.75
C GLY A 90 -15.89 -7.96 -13.97
N ASN A 91 -15.07 -8.84 -14.54
CA ASN A 91 -14.18 -8.49 -15.65
C ASN A 91 -14.89 -8.75 -17.01
N PRO A 92 -15.24 -7.72 -17.79
CA PRO A 92 -15.84 -7.90 -19.13
C PRO A 92 -14.91 -8.57 -20.14
N ASN A 93 -13.60 -8.57 -19.88
CA ASN A 93 -12.59 -9.15 -20.75
C ASN A 93 -12.21 -10.59 -20.36
N ALA A 94 -12.91 -11.19 -19.39
CA ALA A 94 -12.63 -12.57 -18.98
C ALA A 94 -12.97 -13.56 -20.12
N PRO A 95 -12.13 -14.60 -20.36
CA PRO A 95 -12.46 -15.66 -21.30
C PRO A 95 -13.78 -16.36 -20.93
N LYS A 96 -14.59 -16.72 -21.93
CA LYS A 96 -15.85 -17.44 -21.71
C LYS A 96 -15.58 -18.95 -21.48
N PRO A 97 -16.31 -19.61 -20.57
CA PRO A 97 -17.42 -19.09 -19.76
C PRO A 97 -16.93 -18.31 -18.53
N HIS A 98 -17.56 -17.17 -18.24
CA HIS A 98 -17.27 -16.35 -17.06
C HIS A 98 -18.56 -15.95 -16.33
N ARG A 99 -18.41 -15.49 -15.08
CA ARG A 99 -19.51 -14.93 -14.29
C ARG A 99 -20.17 -13.74 -15.05
N PRO A 100 -21.52 -13.59 -15.02
CA PRO A 100 -22.18 -12.41 -15.56
C PRO A 100 -21.62 -11.12 -14.96
N VAL A 101 -21.36 -10.13 -15.82
CA VAL A 101 -20.79 -8.82 -15.46
C VAL A 101 -21.93 -7.86 -15.16
N ARG A 102 -21.85 -7.13 -14.04
CA ARG A 102 -22.78 -6.04 -13.72
C ARG A 102 -22.24 -4.75 -14.35
N ILE A 103 -22.86 -4.31 -15.43
CA ILE A 103 -22.54 -3.02 -16.07
C ILE A 103 -23.29 -1.95 -15.27
N ALA A 104 -22.57 -1.08 -14.56
CA ALA A 104 -23.19 0.11 -13.98
C ALA A 104 -23.74 0.98 -15.13
N PRO A 105 -24.92 1.61 -15.00
CA PRO A 105 -25.36 2.62 -15.96
C PRO A 105 -24.27 3.70 -16.02
N GLN A 106 -23.87 4.04 -17.24
CA GLN A 106 -22.84 5.04 -17.50
C GLN A 106 -23.30 6.43 -17.09
#